data_AF-A0A4R6S0Z0-F1
#
_entry.id   AF-A0A4R6S0Z0-F1
#
_cell.length_a   1.000
_cell.length_b   1.000
_cell.length_c   1.000
_cell.angle_alpha   90.00
_cell.angle_beta   90.00
_cell.angle_gamma   90.00
#
_symmetry.space_group_name_H-M   'P 1'
#
loop_
_entity.id
_entity.type
_entity.pdbx_description
1 polymer ?
#
loop_
_entity_poly.entity_id
_entity_poly.type
_entity_poly.pdbx_seq_one_letter_code
_entity_poly.pdbx_strand_id
1 'polypeptide(L)'
;MEQSAAHESILNRYGSLEEALVHRRAPVANRVFLRSLLNRVPIERLVRSDAGITVVRSDDAPDLQVHKGYTVGFLTEDEIIAVVGNAPRWQSVRHSGAWAVDHPVHGKGAAIEAEELAAERGPVKAARSGARKTAKPKAEPKAKPNAQPERVQPVCPNCFMLMALSGVCGNCA
;
A
#
# COMPACT_ATOMS: atom_id res chain seq x y z
N MET A 1 -23.67 3.64 -2.76
CA MET A 1 -24.24 3.23 -4.07
C MET A 1 -23.64 4.02 -5.25
N GLU A 2 -22.94 5.15 -5.05
CA GLU A 2 -22.31 5.93 -6.15
C GLU A 2 -21.02 5.34 -6.75
N GLN A 3 -20.30 4.46 -6.05
CA GLN A 3 -19.01 3.93 -6.54
C GLN A 3 -19.17 2.97 -7.74
N SER A 4 -20.33 2.32 -7.89
CA SER A 4 -20.60 1.38 -8.98
C SER A 4 -20.70 2.07 -10.34
N ALA A 5 -21.27 3.28 -10.41
CA ALA A 5 -21.47 4.00 -11.67
C ALA A 5 -20.14 4.56 -12.24
N ALA A 6 -19.19 4.94 -11.37
CA ALA A 6 -17.87 5.41 -11.79
C ALA A 6 -16.98 4.29 -12.36
N HIS A 7 -17.15 3.06 -11.87
CA HIS A 7 -16.48 1.86 -12.38
C HIS A 7 -16.99 1.43 -13.77
N GLU A 8 -18.20 1.84 -14.16
CA GLU A 8 -18.77 1.50 -15.48
C GLU A 8 -18.36 2.45 -16.61
N SER A 9 -17.88 3.66 -16.29
CA SER A 9 -17.48 4.65 -17.29
C SER A 9 -16.40 4.11 -18.23
N ILE A 10 -16.64 4.17 -19.54
CA ILE A 10 -15.70 3.76 -20.59
C ILE A 10 -14.34 4.45 -20.44
N LEU A 11 -14.32 5.69 -19.92
CA LEU A 11 -13.11 6.47 -19.68
C LEU A 11 -12.17 5.85 -18.63
N ASN A 12 -12.70 5.02 -17.73
CA ASN A 12 -11.92 4.34 -16.70
C ASN A 12 -11.53 2.91 -17.12
N ARG A 13 -11.92 2.46 -18.32
CA ARG A 13 -11.55 1.13 -18.79
C ARG A 13 -10.22 1.18 -19.51
N TYR A 14 -9.38 0.17 -19.25
CA TYR A 14 -8.19 -0.05 -20.07
C TYR A 14 -8.55 -0.87 -21.31
N GLY A 15 -7.98 -0.49 -22.45
CA GLY A 15 -8.15 -1.23 -23.70
C GLY A 15 -7.40 -2.57 -23.69
N SER A 16 -6.34 -2.69 -22.88
CA SER A 16 -5.58 -3.93 -22.72
C SER A 16 -4.85 -3.99 -21.37
N LEU A 17 -4.45 -5.20 -20.98
CA LEU A 17 -3.61 -5.39 -19.79
C LEU A 17 -2.26 -4.69 -19.92
N GLU A 18 -1.65 -4.74 -21.11
CA GLU A 18 -0.37 -4.09 -21.36
C GLU A 18 -0.46 -2.58 -21.16
N GLU A 19 -1.51 -1.95 -21.68
CA GLU A 19 -1.79 -0.53 -21.48
C GLU A 19 -1.92 -0.20 -19.98
N ALA A 20 -2.67 -1.00 -19.23
CA ALA A 20 -2.85 -0.81 -17.79
C ALA A 20 -1.53 -0.86 -17.02
N LEU A 21 -0.69 -1.84 -17.34
CA LEU A 21 0.61 -2.04 -16.69
C LEU A 21 1.63 -0.97 -17.06
N VAL A 22 1.66 -0.53 -18.33
CA VAL A 22 2.52 0.56 -18.80
C VAL A 22 2.10 1.88 -18.15
N HIS A 23 0.79 2.16 -18.12
CA HIS A 23 0.25 3.36 -17.48
C HIS A 23 0.64 3.43 -16.00
N ARG A 24 0.63 2.29 -15.29
CA ARG A 24 1.05 2.19 -13.89
C ARG A 24 2.57 2.05 -13.68
N ARG A 25 3.36 2.07 -14.75
CA ARG A 25 4.83 1.92 -14.72
C ARG A 25 5.28 0.67 -13.94
N ALA A 26 4.56 -0.44 -14.13
CA ALA A 26 4.89 -1.69 -13.46
C ALA A 26 6.28 -2.20 -13.90
N PRO A 27 7.13 -2.69 -12.97
CA PRO A 27 8.42 -3.30 -13.32
C PRO A 27 8.26 -4.45 -14.30
N VAL A 28 9.26 -4.67 -15.16
CA VAL A 28 9.20 -5.71 -16.22
C VAL A 28 8.89 -7.10 -15.65
N ALA A 29 9.52 -7.49 -14.54
CA ALA A 29 9.25 -8.76 -13.88
C ALA A 29 7.79 -8.88 -13.40
N ASN A 30 7.21 -7.79 -12.86
CA ASN A 30 5.79 -7.78 -12.46
C ASN A 30 4.87 -7.85 -13.68
N ARG A 31 5.25 -7.22 -14.80
CA ARG A 31 4.47 -7.30 -16.05
C ARG A 31 4.39 -8.73 -16.58
N VAL A 32 5.52 -9.44 -16.61
CA VAL A 32 5.56 -10.84 -17.05
C VAL A 32 4.74 -11.72 -16.11
N PHE A 33 4.91 -11.55 -14.79
CA PHE A 33 4.16 -12.27 -13.78
C PHE A 33 2.64 -12.06 -13.91
N LEU A 34 2.21 -10.80 -13.96
CA LEU A 34 0.80 -10.45 -14.07
C LEU A 34 0.20 -10.93 -15.40
N ARG A 35 0.95 -10.91 -16.49
CA ARG A 35 0.50 -11.45 -17.77
C ARG A 35 0.24 -12.96 -17.67
N SER A 36 1.17 -13.73 -17.10
CA SER A 36 1.00 -15.17 -16.92
C SER A 36 -0.15 -15.51 -15.98
N LEU A 37 -0.30 -14.75 -14.89
CA LEU A 37 -1.38 -14.90 -13.93
C LEU A 37 -2.74 -14.62 -14.58
N LEU A 38 -2.88 -13.45 -15.20
CA LEU A 38 -4.14 -12.97 -15.77
C LEU A 38 -4.54 -13.72 -17.06
N ASN A 39 -3.60 -14.36 -17.75
CA ASN A 39 -3.93 -15.21 -18.91
C ASN A 39 -4.66 -16.51 -18.52
N ARG A 40 -4.47 -16.99 -17.29
CA ARG A 40 -5.13 -18.21 -16.78
C ARG A 40 -6.46 -17.93 -16.09
N VAL A 41 -6.77 -16.67 -15.85
CA VAL A 41 -8.02 -16.22 -15.20
C VAL A 41 -8.97 -15.70 -16.29
N PRO A 42 -10.26 -16.06 -16.27
CA PRO A 42 -11.23 -15.52 -17.22
C PRO A 42 -11.53 -14.05 -16.89
N ILE A 43 -11.03 -13.13 -17.71
CA ILE A 43 -11.18 -11.68 -17.52
C ILE A 43 -12.25 -11.15 -18.45
N GLU A 44 -13.20 -10.41 -17.89
CA GLU A 44 -14.23 -9.71 -18.65
C GLU A 44 -13.75 -8.31 -19.05
N ARG A 45 -13.21 -7.55 -18.07
CA ARG A 45 -12.79 -6.16 -18.28
C ARG A 45 -11.75 -5.69 -17.26
N LEU A 46 -11.01 -4.66 -17.65
CA LEU A 46 -9.97 -4.00 -16.83
C LEU A 46 -10.40 -2.57 -16.52
N VAL A 47 -10.49 -2.23 -15.24
CA VAL A 47 -10.93 -0.93 -14.74
C VAL A 47 -9.81 -0.25 -13.98
N ARG A 48 -9.66 1.05 -14.21
CA ARG A 48 -8.78 1.94 -13.46
C ARG A 48 -9.45 2.29 -12.14
N SER A 49 -8.81 1.89 -11.05
CA SER A 49 -9.15 2.33 -9.69
C SER A 49 -8.05 3.27 -9.18
N ASP A 50 -8.25 3.99 -8.08
CA ASP A 50 -7.23 4.89 -7.52
C ASP A 50 -6.02 4.09 -7.01
N ALA A 51 -6.30 3.03 -6.24
CA ALA A 51 -5.32 2.14 -5.60
C ALA A 51 -4.58 1.20 -6.57
N GLY A 52 -5.03 1.08 -7.83
CA GLY A 52 -4.43 0.16 -8.78
C GLY A 52 -5.25 -0.11 -10.03
N ILE A 53 -5.37 -1.38 -10.37
CA ILE A 53 -6.17 -1.87 -11.49
C ILE A 53 -7.15 -2.91 -10.93
N THR A 54 -8.44 -2.72 -11.16
CA THR A 54 -9.46 -3.72 -10.84
C THR A 54 -9.73 -4.55 -12.08
N VAL A 55 -9.54 -5.85 -11.96
CA VAL A 55 -9.81 -6.85 -12.99
C VAL A 55 -11.15 -7.48 -12.65
N VAL A 56 -12.14 -7.21 -13.49
CA VAL A 56 -13.45 -7.85 -13.36
C VAL A 56 -13.41 -9.16 -14.10
N ARG A 57 -13.79 -10.22 -13.39
CA ARG A 57 -13.76 -11.57 -13.91
C ARG A 57 -15.09 -11.96 -14.51
N SER A 58 -15.07 -12.93 -15.42
CA SER A 58 -16.29 -13.45 -16.06
C SER A 58 -16.92 -14.63 -15.30
N ASP A 59 -16.23 -15.22 -14.33
CA ASP A 59 -16.57 -16.51 -13.71
C ASP A 59 -17.37 -16.42 -12.39
N ASP A 60 -18.16 -15.36 -12.20
CA ASP A 60 -18.94 -15.06 -10.96
C ASP A 60 -18.08 -14.95 -9.68
N ALA A 61 -16.77 -15.12 -9.81
CA ALA A 61 -15.78 -15.00 -8.75
C ALA A 61 -15.49 -13.51 -8.44
N PRO A 62 -15.02 -13.21 -7.22
CA PRO A 62 -14.70 -11.84 -6.83
C PRO A 62 -13.67 -11.17 -7.74
N ASP A 63 -13.87 -9.87 -7.99
CA ASP A 63 -12.97 -9.04 -8.78
C ASP A 63 -11.56 -9.03 -8.19
N LEU A 64 -10.54 -9.18 -9.05
CA LEU A 64 -9.14 -9.10 -8.61
C LEU A 64 -8.69 -7.65 -8.57
N GLN A 65 -8.04 -7.23 -7.50
CA GLN A 65 -7.42 -5.91 -7.39
C GLN A 65 -5.90 -6.06 -7.45
N VAL A 66 -5.31 -5.45 -8.47
CA VAL A 66 -3.86 -5.42 -8.68
C VAL A 66 -3.32 -4.12 -8.08
N HIS A 67 -2.63 -4.27 -6.95
CA HIS A 67 -1.94 -3.20 -6.25
C HIS A 67 -0.45 -3.15 -6.64
N LYS A 68 0.25 -2.15 -6.10
CA LYS A 68 1.70 -2.02 -6.28
C LYS A 68 2.43 -3.05 -5.41
N GLY A 69 2.68 -4.23 -5.99
CA GLY A 69 3.49 -5.28 -5.35
C GLY A 69 2.69 -6.49 -4.87
N TYR A 70 1.37 -6.47 -4.96
CA TYR A 70 0.51 -7.63 -4.67
C TYR A 70 -0.78 -7.57 -5.48
N THR A 71 -1.43 -8.72 -5.63
CA THR A 71 -2.78 -8.84 -6.19
C THR A 71 -3.67 -9.53 -5.17
N VAL A 72 -4.85 -8.98 -4.89
CA VAL A 72 -5.85 -9.53 -3.95
C VAL A 72 -7.15 -9.85 -4.67
N GLY A 73 -7.97 -10.74 -4.11
CA GLY A 73 -9.30 -11.07 -4.63
C GLY A 73 -9.46 -12.53 -5.05
N PHE A 74 -8.49 -13.39 -4.76
CA PHE A 74 -8.63 -14.83 -5.02
C PHE A 74 -9.56 -15.46 -3.98
N LEU A 75 -10.36 -16.45 -4.40
CA LEU A 75 -11.32 -17.09 -3.52
C LEU A 75 -10.63 -18.09 -2.59
N THR A 76 -9.66 -18.83 -3.11
CA THR A 76 -8.96 -19.89 -2.39
C THR A 76 -7.45 -19.86 -2.63
N GLU A 77 -6.72 -20.50 -1.74
CA GLU A 77 -5.28 -20.71 -1.89
C GLU A 77 -4.94 -21.58 -3.10
N ASP A 78 -5.72 -22.65 -3.34
CA ASP A 78 -5.54 -23.57 -4.47
C ASP A 78 -5.66 -22.87 -5.82
N GLU A 79 -6.52 -21.86 -5.92
CA GLU A 79 -6.64 -21.03 -7.12
C GLU A 79 -5.30 -20.33 -7.44
N ILE A 80 -4.64 -19.78 -6.42
CA ILE A 80 -3.33 -19.15 -6.57
C ILE A 80 -2.28 -20.19 -6.98
N ILE A 81 -2.33 -21.42 -6.44
CA ILE A 81 -1.41 -22.50 -6.86
C ILE A 81 -1.64 -22.86 -8.33
N ALA A 82 -2.89 -23.01 -8.75
CA ALA A 82 -3.20 -23.38 -10.13
C ALA A 82 -2.74 -22.30 -11.12
N VAL A 83 -2.90 -21.03 -10.75
CA VAL A 83 -2.59 -19.90 -11.63
C VAL A 83 -1.10 -19.54 -11.59
N VAL A 84 -0.50 -19.44 -10.41
CA VAL A 84 0.85 -18.89 -10.20
C VAL A 84 1.85 -19.95 -9.75
N GLY A 85 1.38 -20.97 -9.03
CA GLY A 85 2.23 -22.01 -8.46
C GLY A 85 2.89 -21.54 -7.17
N ASN A 86 4.19 -21.24 -7.23
CA ASN A 86 5.04 -21.02 -6.07
C ASN A 86 5.34 -19.53 -5.82
N ALA A 87 4.32 -18.71 -5.65
CA ALA A 87 4.48 -17.32 -5.20
C ALA A 87 4.08 -17.15 -3.73
N PRO A 88 4.68 -16.20 -3.01
CA PRO A 88 4.26 -15.88 -1.65
C PRO A 88 2.80 -15.43 -1.64
N ARG A 89 2.05 -15.95 -0.69
CA ARG A 89 0.59 -15.84 -0.61
C ARG A 89 0.15 -15.69 0.83
N TRP A 90 -0.91 -14.96 1.02
CA TRP A 90 -1.39 -14.59 2.33
C TRP A 90 -2.88 -14.22 2.25
N GLN A 91 -3.57 -14.27 3.37
CA GLN A 91 -4.97 -13.88 3.45
C GLN A 91 -5.07 -12.39 3.71
N SER A 92 -5.89 -11.70 2.93
CA SER A 92 -6.14 -10.28 3.10
C SER A 92 -6.91 -10.02 4.39
N VAL A 93 -6.46 -9.03 5.15
CA VAL A 93 -7.13 -8.54 6.36
C VAL A 93 -8.19 -7.50 5.98
N ARG A 94 -7.95 -6.73 4.91
CA ARG A 94 -8.89 -5.73 4.37
C ARG A 94 -10.08 -6.41 3.68
N HIS A 95 -9.81 -7.44 2.88
CA HIS A 95 -10.80 -8.21 2.14
C HIS A 95 -10.99 -9.55 2.83
N SER A 96 -11.84 -9.60 3.86
CA SER A 96 -12.06 -10.80 4.67
C SER A 96 -12.45 -12.00 3.80
N GLY A 97 -11.64 -13.06 3.84
CA GLY A 97 -11.86 -14.28 3.05
C GLY A 97 -11.25 -14.26 1.65
N ALA A 98 -10.65 -13.13 1.22
CA ALA A 98 -9.90 -13.07 -0.02
C ALA A 98 -8.43 -13.43 0.22
N TRP A 99 -7.87 -14.15 -0.73
CA TRP A 99 -6.45 -14.44 -0.79
C TRP A 99 -5.74 -13.42 -1.68
N ALA A 100 -4.48 -13.18 -1.33
CA ALA A 100 -3.59 -12.30 -2.05
C ALA A 100 -2.27 -13.00 -2.37
N VAL A 101 -1.65 -12.57 -3.46
CA VAL A 101 -0.36 -13.05 -3.95
C VAL A 101 0.60 -11.88 -4.13
N ASP A 102 1.83 -12.08 -3.69
CA ASP A 102 2.89 -11.10 -3.84
C ASP A 102 3.49 -11.10 -5.25
N HIS A 103 3.80 -9.91 -5.75
CA HIS A 103 4.53 -9.76 -7.00
C HIS A 103 6.03 -9.99 -6.78
N PRO A 104 6.78 -10.45 -7.79
CA PRO A 104 8.21 -10.71 -7.65
C PRO A 104 9.03 -9.46 -7.28
N VAL A 105 8.58 -8.28 -7.70
CA VAL A 105 9.20 -6.99 -7.34
C VAL A 105 8.25 -6.23 -6.42
N HIS A 106 8.77 -5.81 -5.26
CA HIS A 106 8.02 -5.18 -4.17
C HIS A 106 6.98 -6.09 -3.47
N GLY A 107 7.16 -7.42 -3.56
CA GLY A 107 6.32 -8.46 -2.94
C GLY A 107 6.36 -8.50 -1.41
N LYS A 108 5.84 -7.44 -0.78
CA LYS A 108 5.59 -7.36 0.66
C LYS A 108 4.13 -7.02 0.90
N GLY A 109 3.21 -7.61 0.15
CA GLY A 109 1.79 -7.26 0.14
C GLY A 109 1.15 -7.30 1.52
N ALA A 110 1.45 -8.32 2.33
CA ALA A 110 0.95 -8.40 3.69
C ALA A 110 1.41 -7.23 4.57
N ALA A 111 2.64 -6.75 4.38
CA ALA A 111 3.17 -5.59 5.10
C ALA A 111 2.61 -4.28 4.54
N ILE A 112 2.44 -4.17 3.22
CA ILE A 112 1.87 -3.00 2.56
C ILE A 112 0.41 -2.82 2.98
N GLU A 113 -0.40 -3.88 2.92
CA GLU A 113 -1.79 -3.82 3.35
C GLU A 113 -1.93 -3.51 4.85
N ALA A 114 -1.07 -4.09 5.69
CA ALA A 114 -1.04 -3.77 7.11
C ALA A 114 -0.67 -2.31 7.39
N GLU A 115 0.28 -1.75 6.63
CA GLU A 115 0.68 -0.35 6.72
C GLU A 115 -0.42 0.60 6.20
N GLU A 116 -1.09 0.26 5.09
CA GLU A 116 -2.25 0.99 4.56
C GLU A 116 -3.41 0.99 5.58
N LEU A 117 -3.72 -0.16 6.16
CA LEU A 117 -4.77 -0.28 7.18
C LEU A 117 -4.41 0.46 8.47
N ALA A 118 -3.12 0.49 8.85
CA ALA A 118 -2.63 1.27 9.97
C ALA A 118 -2.72 2.79 9.70
N ALA A 119 -2.43 3.22 8.47
CA ALA A 119 -2.54 4.61 8.05
C ALA A 119 -4.01 5.09 8.07
N GLU A 120 -4.95 4.27 7.58
CA GLU A 120 -6.39 4.58 7.58
C GLU A 120 -6.99 4.63 8.98
N ARG A 121 -6.56 3.74 9.88
CA ARG A 121 -7.03 3.73 11.28
C ARG A 121 -6.55 4.96 12.08
N GLY A 122 -5.65 5.76 11.51
CA GLY A 122 -4.99 6.86 12.20
C GLY A 122 -4.17 6.35 13.39
N PRO A 123 -3.50 7.24 14.15
CA PRO A 123 -2.82 6.83 15.36
C PRO A 123 -3.88 6.36 16.38
N VAL A 124 -4.09 5.04 16.45
CA VAL A 124 -4.76 4.43 17.59
C VAL A 124 -3.91 4.77 18.80
N LYS A 125 -4.35 5.78 19.58
CA LYS A 125 -3.88 5.96 20.95
C LYS A 125 -3.96 4.59 21.59
N ALA A 126 -2.80 4.01 21.89
CA ALA A 126 -2.72 2.72 22.54
C ALA A 126 -3.63 2.75 23.76
N ALA A 127 -4.79 2.10 23.66
CA ALA A 127 -5.64 1.84 24.80
C ALA A 127 -4.79 0.98 25.72
N ARG A 128 -4.30 1.60 26.79
CA ARG A 128 -3.57 0.93 27.87
C ARG A 128 -4.53 -0.10 28.48
N SER A 129 -4.50 -1.32 27.96
CA SER A 129 -5.14 -2.46 28.59
C SER A 129 -4.48 -2.64 29.96
N GLY A 130 -5.29 -2.40 30.99
CA GLY A 130 -4.86 -2.51 32.37
C GLY A 130 -4.42 -3.94 32.67
N ALA A 131 -3.13 -4.11 32.93
CA ALA A 131 -2.60 -5.24 33.66
C ALA A 131 -2.28 -4.75 35.09
N ARG A 132 -3.15 -5.15 36.02
CA ARG A 132 -3.03 -4.95 37.47
C ARG A 132 -1.68 -5.51 37.94
N LYS A 133 -0.69 -4.64 38.19
CA LYS A 133 0.55 -5.02 38.86
C LYS A 133 0.42 -4.72 40.35
N THR A 134 0.48 -5.80 41.13
CA THR A 134 0.70 -5.81 42.57
C THR A 134 1.94 -4.98 42.93
N ALA A 135 1.80 -4.23 44.03
CA ALA A 135 2.79 -3.28 44.51
C ALA A 135 4.02 -3.96 45.14
N LYS A 136 5.22 -3.40 44.90
CA LYS A 136 6.33 -3.34 45.86
C LYS A 136 7.21 -2.12 45.58
N PRO A 137 7.72 -1.39 46.61
CA PRO A 137 8.00 0.04 46.48
C PRO A 137 9.48 0.41 46.28
N LYS A 138 9.65 1.64 45.78
CA LYS A 138 10.74 2.60 46.02
C LYS A 138 12.04 2.44 45.21
N ALA A 139 12.14 3.25 44.15
CA ALA A 139 13.37 3.92 43.71
C ALA A 139 13.01 5.27 43.07
N GLU A 140 13.82 6.29 43.34
CA GLU A 140 13.61 7.72 43.07
C GLU A 140 13.24 8.10 41.62
N PRO A 141 12.49 9.21 41.40
CA PRO A 141 12.12 9.65 40.07
C PRO A 141 13.29 10.38 39.40
N LYS A 142 13.94 9.74 38.42
CA LYS A 142 14.77 10.47 37.44
C LYS A 142 13.85 11.16 36.43
N ALA A 143 13.80 12.49 36.52
CA ALA A 143 13.18 13.36 35.54
C ALA A 143 13.81 13.14 34.15
N LYS A 144 12.98 12.93 33.13
CA LYS A 144 13.39 13.01 31.72
C LYS A 144 13.09 14.42 31.21
N PRO A 145 14.05 15.12 30.57
CA PRO A 145 13.81 16.44 30.03
C PRO A 145 12.91 16.38 28.78
N ASN A 146 12.14 17.45 28.65
CA ASN A 146 11.22 17.77 27.56
C ASN A 146 11.91 17.67 26.19
N ALA A 147 11.29 16.97 25.24
CA ALA A 147 11.74 16.92 23.85
C ALA A 147 11.62 18.33 23.25
N GLN A 148 12.75 18.89 22.82
CA GLN A 148 12.78 20.22 22.22
C GLN A 148 12.10 20.18 20.83
N PRO A 149 11.30 21.21 20.47
CA PRO A 149 10.68 21.29 19.16
C PRO A 149 11.74 21.37 18.06
N GLU A 150 11.52 20.58 17.02
CA GLU A 150 12.36 20.47 15.83
C GLU A 150 12.62 21.86 15.23
N ARG A 151 13.91 22.23 15.20
CA ARG A 151 14.35 23.56 14.80
C ARG A 151 14.23 23.68 13.28
N VAL A 152 13.19 24.38 12.81
CA VAL A 152 12.99 24.74 11.40
C VAL A 152 14.24 25.46 10.89
N GLN A 153 14.90 24.91 9.88
CA GLN A 153 16.10 25.52 9.30
C GLN A 153 15.71 26.80 8.55
N PRO A 154 16.40 27.93 8.80
CA PRO A 154 16.09 29.19 8.12
C PRO A 154 16.50 29.13 6.65
N VAL A 155 15.62 29.60 5.77
CA VAL A 155 15.83 29.69 4.32
C VAL A 155 16.18 31.13 3.95
N CYS A 156 17.13 31.33 3.03
CA CYS A 156 17.58 32.66 2.61
C CYS A 156 16.46 33.39 1.83
N PRO A 157 16.11 34.63 2.18
CA PRO A 157 15.04 35.35 1.47
C PRO A 157 15.41 35.79 0.06
N ASN A 158 16.70 35.81 -0.30
CA ASN A 158 17.16 36.33 -1.59
C ASN A 158 17.31 35.23 -2.67
N CYS A 159 17.74 34.03 -2.27
CA CYS A 159 17.95 32.91 -3.21
C CYS A 159 17.24 31.61 -2.80
N PHE A 160 16.48 31.62 -1.71
CA PHE A 160 15.71 30.47 -1.21
C PHE A 160 16.52 29.18 -0.93
N MET A 161 17.85 29.26 -0.84
CA MET A 161 18.66 28.16 -0.33
C MET A 161 18.68 28.10 1.19
N LEU A 162 18.84 26.89 1.74
CA LEU A 162 19.02 26.65 3.17
C LEU A 162 20.23 27.43 3.69
N MET A 163 20.02 28.24 4.72
CA MET A 163 21.10 29.00 5.33
C MET A 163 21.83 28.17 6.38
N ALA A 164 23.14 28.37 6.43
CA ALA A 164 23.92 27.97 7.59
C ALA A 164 23.44 28.74 8.83
N LEU A 165 23.59 28.13 10.00
CA LEU A 165 23.24 28.75 11.29
C LEU A 165 24.02 30.05 11.59
N SER A 166 25.04 30.37 10.79
CA SER A 166 25.82 31.61 10.87
C SER A 166 25.07 32.85 10.37
N GLY A 167 23.90 32.72 9.72
CA GLY A 167 23.08 33.84 9.28
C GLY A 167 23.56 34.54 8.00
N VAL A 168 24.62 34.04 7.36
CA VAL A 168 25.14 34.54 6.08
C VAL A 168 24.95 33.47 5.00
N CYS A 169 24.30 33.84 3.90
CA CYS A 169 24.13 32.93 2.76
C CYS A 169 25.41 32.92 1.93
N GLY A 170 26.08 31.77 1.85
CA GLY A 170 27.31 31.62 1.05
C GLY A 170 27.13 31.76 -0.46
N ASN A 171 25.89 31.81 -0.95
CA ASN A 171 25.57 31.97 -2.37
C ASN A 171 25.18 33.41 -2.76
N CYS A 172 24.95 34.29 -1.78
CA CYS A 172 24.55 35.70 -1.99
C CYS A 172 25.55 36.68 -1.37
N ALA A 173 26.74 36.20 -0.99
CA ALA A 173 27.82 36.99 -0.41
C ALA A 173 28.56 37.80 -1.49
#